data_AF-A0A952DS26-F1
#
_entry.id   AF-A0A952DS26-F1
#
_cell.length_a   1.000
_cell.length_b   1.000
_cell.length_c   1.000
_cell.angle_alpha   90.00
_cell.angle_beta   90.00
_cell.angle_gamma   90.00
#
_symmetry.space_group_name_H-M   'P 1'
#
loop_
_entity.id
_entity.type
_entity.pdbx_description
1 polymer ?
#
loop_
_entity_poly.entity_id
_entity_poly.type
_entity_poly.pdbx_seq_one_letter_code
_entity_poly.pdbx_strand_id
1 'polypeptide(L)'
;MTTATEEISGLPDMKVSVRQVFGIDSDMEVPAFSETDSHVPDLDPDYLFDRPTTLAILAGFARNRRVMVTGYHGTGKSTHIEQVAARLNWPCVRVNLDSHISRVDLVGKDAIVIRDGMQVTEFRDGILPWALQNNIALCFDEYDAGRPDVMFVIQRVLESSGRLT
;
A
#
# COMPACT_ATOMS: atom_id res chain seq x y z
N MET A 1 -17.32 -24.12 -11.99
CA MET A 1 -16.22 -23.24 -12.45
C MET A 1 -16.84 -21.99 -13.01
N THR A 2 -16.94 -20.97 -12.17
CA THR A 2 -17.34 -19.62 -12.53
C THR A 2 -16.47 -18.76 -11.64
N THR A 3 -15.29 -18.41 -12.12
CA THR A 3 -14.46 -17.36 -11.53
C THR A 3 -15.25 -16.07 -11.65
N ALA A 4 -16.02 -15.74 -10.60
CA ALA A 4 -16.54 -14.40 -10.44
C ALA A 4 -15.34 -13.46 -10.51
N THR A 5 -15.28 -12.65 -11.55
CA THR A 5 -14.29 -11.59 -11.64
C THR A 5 -14.84 -10.55 -10.68
N GLU A 6 -14.40 -10.57 -9.42
CA GLU A 6 -14.71 -9.49 -8.48
C GLU A 6 -14.22 -8.20 -9.15
N GLU A 7 -15.15 -7.30 -9.45
CA GLU A 7 -14.81 -5.95 -9.89
C GLU A 7 -14.00 -5.32 -8.76
N ILE A 8 -12.70 -5.13 -8.99
CA ILE A 8 -11.84 -4.44 -8.04
C ILE A 8 -12.33 -3.00 -8.01
N SER A 9 -13.11 -2.64 -6.99
CA SER A 9 -13.61 -1.28 -6.83
C SER A 9 -12.45 -0.32 -6.56
N GLY A 10 -12.57 0.93 -7.01
CA GLY A 10 -11.57 1.97 -6.73
C GLY A 10 -10.27 1.79 -7.50
N LEU A 11 -10.32 1.59 -8.82
CA LEU A 11 -9.14 1.77 -9.67
C LEU A 11 -8.89 3.28 -9.90
N PRO A 12 -7.63 3.70 -10.09
CA PRO A 12 -7.32 5.09 -10.45
C PRO A 12 -8.05 5.51 -11.72
N ASP A 13 -8.67 6.69 -11.69
CA ASP A 13 -9.57 7.19 -12.73
C ASP A 13 -8.96 8.32 -13.58
N MET A 14 -7.78 8.80 -13.20
CA MET A 14 -7.05 9.82 -13.95
C MET A 14 -5.55 9.53 -14.02
N LYS A 15 -4.84 10.34 -14.81
CA LYS A 15 -3.38 10.36 -14.87
C LYS A 15 -2.88 11.77 -14.59
N VAL A 16 -1.71 11.86 -13.96
CA VAL A 16 -1.02 13.12 -13.69
C VAL A 16 0.37 13.15 -14.31
N SER A 17 0.78 14.33 -14.77
CA SER A 17 2.14 14.57 -15.24
C SER A 17 3.12 14.65 -14.07
N VAL A 18 4.18 13.84 -14.11
CA VAL A 18 5.23 13.86 -13.08
C VAL A 18 5.91 15.23 -13.00
N ARG A 19 6.12 15.86 -14.16
CA ARG A 19 6.70 17.20 -14.26
C ARG A 19 5.89 18.26 -13.52
N GLN A 20 4.57 18.22 -13.68
CA GLN A 20 3.67 19.21 -13.08
C GLN A 20 3.47 18.98 -11.59
N VAL A 21 3.28 17.72 -11.17
CA VAL A 21 2.92 17.38 -9.78
C VAL A 21 4.13 17.31 -8.85
N PHE A 22 5.27 16.81 -9.35
CA PHE A 22 6.46 16.59 -8.52
C PHE A 22 7.61 17.56 -8.84
N GLY A 23 7.47 18.41 -9.86
CA GLY A 23 8.54 19.32 -10.29
C GLY A 23 9.76 18.58 -10.88
N ILE A 24 9.61 17.31 -11.24
CA ILE A 24 10.69 16.47 -11.78
C ILE A 24 10.64 16.47 -13.30
N ASP A 25 11.75 16.86 -13.95
CA ASP A 25 11.87 16.79 -15.40
C ASP A 25 11.79 15.33 -15.90
N SER A 26 10.58 14.95 -16.34
CA SER A 26 10.20 13.63 -16.85
C SER A 26 8.89 13.74 -17.64
N ASP A 27 8.79 13.01 -18.74
CA ASP A 27 7.55 12.90 -19.54
C ASP A 27 6.64 11.76 -19.06
N MET A 28 6.94 11.17 -17.89
CA MET A 28 6.13 10.13 -17.29
C MET A 28 4.78 10.68 -16.84
N GLU A 29 3.72 9.91 -17.14
CA GLU A 29 2.40 10.07 -16.55
C GLU A 29 2.10 8.90 -15.61
N VAL A 30 1.48 9.20 -14.48
CA VAL A 30 1.22 8.21 -13.42
C VAL A 30 -0.26 8.21 -13.08
N PRO A 31 -0.89 7.03 -12.86
CA PRO A 31 -2.28 6.98 -12.43
C PRO A 31 -2.47 7.64 -11.06
N ALA A 32 -3.62 8.27 -10.87
CA ALA A 32 -4.02 8.97 -9.66
C ALA A 32 -5.55 8.88 -9.49
N PHE A 33 -6.03 9.20 -8.31
CA PHE A 33 -7.46 9.28 -8.02
C PHE A 33 -7.95 10.72 -8.02
N SER A 34 -9.12 10.97 -8.60
CA SER A 34 -9.76 12.29 -8.57
C SER A 34 -10.44 12.61 -7.23
N GLU A 35 -10.94 11.58 -6.52
CA GLU A 35 -11.63 11.71 -5.23
C GLU A 35 -10.75 11.24 -4.07
N THR A 36 -10.75 11.99 -2.96
CA THR A 36 -9.93 11.67 -1.79
C THR A 36 -10.62 10.65 -0.89
N ASP A 37 -9.85 9.67 -0.43
CA ASP A 37 -10.25 8.68 0.57
C ASP A 37 -9.65 9.02 1.96
N SER A 38 -10.27 8.50 3.02
CA SER A 38 -9.77 8.68 4.40
C SER A 38 -8.37 8.12 4.67
N HIS A 39 -7.87 7.20 3.84
CA HIS A 39 -6.53 6.62 3.94
C HIS A 39 -5.51 7.33 3.05
N VAL A 40 -5.87 8.41 2.35
CA VAL A 40 -4.89 9.26 1.66
C VAL A 40 -4.08 10.02 2.72
N PRO A 41 -2.74 9.97 2.71
CA PRO A 41 -1.93 10.71 3.68
C PRO A 41 -2.10 12.22 3.54
N ASP A 42 -1.82 12.94 4.62
CA ASP A 42 -1.84 14.40 4.62
C ASP A 42 -0.80 14.96 3.63
N LEU A 43 -1.24 15.92 2.81
CA LEU A 43 -0.39 16.59 1.83
C LEU A 43 0.46 17.68 2.49
N ASP A 44 1.78 17.62 2.30
CA ASP A 44 2.69 18.72 2.56
C ASP A 44 3.06 19.40 1.23
N PRO A 45 2.58 20.63 0.97
CA PRO A 45 2.87 21.36 -0.26
C PRO A 45 4.34 21.75 -0.40
N ASP A 46 5.07 21.88 0.71
CA ASP A 46 6.47 22.32 0.75
C ASP A 46 7.47 21.16 0.71
N TYR A 47 6.98 19.92 0.63
CA TYR A 47 7.83 18.73 0.60
C TYR A 47 8.78 18.73 -0.61
N LEU A 48 10.08 18.52 -0.34
CA LEU A 48 11.12 18.44 -1.36
C LEU A 48 11.41 17.01 -1.75
N PHE A 49 11.11 16.66 -3.00
CA PHE A 49 11.34 15.33 -3.54
C PHE A 49 12.78 15.10 -3.99
N ASP A 50 13.42 14.08 -3.43
CA ASP A 50 14.55 13.43 -4.08
C ASP A 50 14.13 12.75 -5.40
N ARG A 51 14.72 13.18 -6.51
CA ARG A 51 14.38 12.74 -7.86
C ARG A 51 14.45 11.22 -8.08
N PRO A 52 15.59 10.53 -7.83
CA PRO A 52 15.69 9.10 -8.13
C PRO A 52 14.72 8.27 -7.28
N THR A 53 14.56 8.60 -6.00
CA THR A 53 13.64 7.89 -5.10
C THR A 53 12.19 8.05 -5.56
N THR A 54 11.80 9.28 -5.92
CA THR A 54 10.45 9.57 -6.41
C THR A 54 10.13 8.81 -7.70
N LEU A 55 11.03 8.81 -8.68
CA LEU A 55 10.83 8.08 -9.93
C LEU A 55 10.71 6.56 -9.71
N ALA A 56 11.45 5.99 -8.75
CA ALA A 56 11.33 4.59 -8.39
C ALA A 56 9.95 4.28 -7.78
N ILE A 57 9.48 5.11 -6.84
CA ILE A 57 8.15 4.97 -6.21
C ILE A 57 7.04 5.13 -7.26
N LEU A 58 7.12 6.15 -8.12
CA LEU A 58 6.17 6.39 -9.20
C LEU A 58 6.10 5.24 -10.20
N ALA A 59 7.23 4.58 -10.49
CA ALA A 59 7.24 3.35 -11.28
C ALA A 59 6.54 2.17 -10.56
N GLY A 60 6.56 2.16 -9.22
CA GLY A 60 5.76 1.29 -8.37
C GLY A 60 4.27 1.47 -8.62
N PHE A 61 3.76 2.70 -8.42
CA PHE A 61 2.35 3.05 -8.65
C PHE A 61 1.90 2.79 -10.10
N ALA A 62 2.70 3.24 -11.08
CA ALA A 62 2.30 3.15 -12.49
C ALA A 62 2.33 1.72 -13.07
N ARG A 63 3.12 0.81 -12.50
CA ARG A 63 3.37 -0.52 -13.08
C ARG A 63 3.24 -1.67 -12.09
N ASN A 64 2.62 -1.41 -10.93
CA ASN A 64 2.48 -2.36 -9.83
C ASN A 64 3.84 -3.03 -9.46
N ARG A 65 4.93 -2.26 -9.50
CA ARG A 65 6.27 -2.76 -9.16
C ARG A 65 6.48 -2.70 -7.66
N ARG A 66 7.15 -3.72 -7.12
CA ARG A 66 7.60 -3.70 -5.71
C ARG A 66 8.82 -2.81 -5.61
N VAL A 67 8.75 -1.82 -4.72
CA VAL A 67 9.80 -0.81 -4.55
C VAL A 67 10.37 -0.98 -3.14
N MET A 68 11.69 -1.11 -3.05
CA MET A 68 12.41 -1.12 -1.79
C MET A 68 13.16 0.20 -1.68
N VAL A 69 12.86 0.98 -0.64
CA VAL A 69 13.55 2.24 -0.32
C VAL A 69 14.44 1.99 0.87
N THR A 70 15.74 2.25 0.72
CA THR A 70 16.74 2.03 1.78
C THR A 70 17.47 3.32 2.13
N GLY A 71 17.97 3.40 3.35
CA GLY A 71 18.65 4.59 3.86
C GLY A 71 18.67 4.62 5.39
N TYR A 72 19.50 5.50 5.96
CA TYR A 72 19.60 5.66 7.41
C TYR A 72 18.27 6.04 8.07
N HIS A 73 18.15 5.80 9.37
CA HIS A 73 16.98 6.25 10.14
C HIS A 73 16.89 7.78 10.12
N GLY A 74 15.67 8.31 10.13
CA GLY A 74 15.43 9.76 10.15
C GLY A 74 15.65 10.50 8.82
N THR A 75 15.97 9.81 7.71
CA THR A 75 16.13 10.44 6.39
C THR A 75 14.82 10.65 5.62
N GLY A 76 13.66 10.46 6.26
CA GLY A 76 12.35 10.71 5.65
C GLY A 76 11.87 9.64 4.65
N LYS A 77 12.32 8.38 4.74
CA LYS A 77 11.92 7.31 3.81
C LYS A 77 10.40 7.10 3.75
N SER A 78 9.77 6.92 4.91
CA SER A 78 8.33 6.66 5.02
C SER A 78 7.52 7.89 4.60
N THR A 79 7.95 9.08 5.05
CA THR A 79 7.31 10.34 4.65
C THR A 79 7.43 10.59 3.15
N HIS A 80 8.52 10.18 2.50
CA HIS A 80 8.67 10.28 1.05
C HIS A 80 7.61 9.45 0.32
N ILE A 81 7.35 8.22 0.76
CA ILE A 81 6.31 7.35 0.18
C ILE A 81 4.93 7.97 0.41
N GLU A 82 4.64 8.43 1.64
CA GLU A 82 3.38 9.07 2.00
C GLU A 82 3.12 10.34 1.17
N GLN A 83 4.15 11.17 0.95
CA GLN A 83 4.02 12.40 0.16
C GLN A 83 3.90 12.16 -1.35
N VAL A 84 4.41 11.03 -1.85
CA VAL A 84 4.10 10.58 -3.22
C VAL A 84 2.64 10.14 -3.30
N ALA A 85 2.17 9.32 -2.35
CA ALA A 85 0.80 8.84 -2.32
C ALA A 85 -0.20 10.01 -2.19
N ALA A 86 0.05 10.97 -1.30
CA ALA A 86 -0.78 12.17 -1.11
C ALA A 86 -0.93 12.98 -2.41
N ARG A 87 0.16 13.15 -3.19
CA ARG A 87 0.13 13.88 -4.47
C ARG A 87 -0.56 13.13 -5.60
N LEU A 88 -0.61 11.80 -5.52
CA LEU A 88 -1.42 10.96 -6.42
C LEU A 88 -2.85 10.76 -5.90
N ASN A 89 -3.17 11.35 -4.74
CA ASN A 89 -4.41 11.13 -4.00
C ASN A 89 -4.70 9.63 -3.78
N TRP A 90 -3.64 8.85 -3.59
CA TRP A 90 -3.71 7.39 -3.53
C TRP A 90 -3.79 6.93 -2.07
N PRO A 91 -4.81 6.11 -1.69
CA PRO A 91 -4.91 5.51 -0.37
C PRO A 91 -3.64 4.75 0.03
N CYS A 92 -3.02 5.10 1.15
CA CYS A 92 -1.76 4.51 1.57
C CYS A 92 -1.80 4.09 3.03
N VAL A 93 -1.50 2.82 3.28
CA VAL A 93 -1.42 2.28 4.65
C VAL A 93 -0.01 1.82 4.93
N ARG A 94 0.50 2.25 6.08
CA ARG A 94 1.81 1.87 6.59
C ARG A 94 1.67 0.81 7.69
N VAL A 95 2.42 -0.27 7.54
CA VAL A 95 2.55 -1.34 8.53
C VAL A 95 3.98 -1.32 9.04
N ASN A 96 4.16 -0.91 10.29
CA ASN A 96 5.47 -0.94 10.94
C ASN A 96 5.79 -2.38 11.35
N LEU A 97 6.88 -2.95 10.83
CA LEU A 97 7.28 -4.30 11.17
C LEU A 97 8.11 -4.28 12.45
N ASP A 98 7.50 -4.74 13.54
CA ASP A 98 8.14 -4.90 14.84
C ASP A 98 7.71 -6.21 15.53
N SER A 99 8.07 -6.39 16.80
CA SER A 99 7.76 -7.60 17.56
C SER A 99 6.27 -7.86 17.78
N HIS A 100 5.41 -6.84 17.64
CA HIS A 100 3.97 -6.94 17.89
C HIS A 100 3.19 -7.41 16.66
N ILE A 101 3.68 -7.17 15.44
CA ILE A 101 3.01 -7.65 14.23
C ILE A 101 3.16 -9.16 14.12
N SER A 102 2.02 -9.84 13.91
CA SER A 102 1.94 -11.28 13.72
C SER A 102 1.42 -11.64 12.34
N ARG A 103 1.57 -12.92 11.96
CA ARG A 103 0.96 -13.48 10.74
C ARG A 103 -0.55 -13.26 10.70
N VAL A 104 -1.22 -13.29 11.85
CA VAL A 104 -2.67 -13.13 11.95
C VAL A 104 -3.08 -11.70 11.60
N ASP A 105 -2.29 -10.69 11.96
CA ASP A 105 -2.57 -9.30 11.61
C ASP A 105 -2.43 -9.06 10.10
N LEU A 106 -1.50 -9.78 9.45
CA LEU A 106 -1.31 -9.72 8.01
C LEU A 106 -2.37 -10.47 7.22
N VAL A 107 -2.68 -11.71 7.59
CA VAL A 107 -3.55 -12.61 6.80
C VAL A 107 -5.02 -12.54 7.23
N GLY A 108 -5.27 -12.40 8.53
CA GLY A 108 -6.61 -12.46 9.12
C GLY A 108 -6.80 -13.66 10.06
N LYS A 109 -7.97 -13.70 10.69
CA LYS A 109 -8.40 -14.78 11.59
C LYS A 109 -9.91 -14.94 11.57
N ASP A 110 -10.36 -16.13 11.92
CA ASP A 110 -11.75 -16.35 12.33
C ASP A 110 -12.02 -15.60 13.65
N ALA A 111 -13.08 -14.80 13.67
CA ALA A 111 -13.54 -14.08 14.83
C ALA A 111 -15.01 -14.42 15.12
N ILE A 112 -15.35 -14.53 16.39
CA ILE A 112 -16.75 -14.66 16.80
C ILE A 112 -17.35 -13.26 16.88
N VAL A 113 -18.39 -13.02 16.08
CA VAL A 113 -19.16 -11.78 16.09
C VAL A 113 -20.61 -12.08 16.44
N ILE A 114 -21.28 -11.11 17.07
CA ILE A 114 -22.71 -11.23 17.35
C ILE A 114 -23.49 -10.57 16.22
N ARG A 115 -24.29 -11.34 15.49
CA ARG A 115 -25.27 -10.83 14.53
C ARG A 115 -26.66 -11.30 14.97
N ASP A 116 -27.59 -10.37 15.09
CA ASP A 116 -28.98 -10.65 15.49
C ASP A 116 -29.10 -11.48 16.79
N GLY A 117 -28.20 -11.24 17.75
CA GLY A 117 -28.15 -11.95 19.03
C GLY A 117 -27.55 -13.36 18.98
N MET A 118 -27.12 -13.84 17.82
CA MET A 118 -26.47 -15.14 17.64
C MET A 118 -24.95 -15.00 17.50
N GLN A 119 -24.19 -15.93 18.11
CA GLN A 119 -22.75 -16.03 17.89
C GLN A 119 -22.48 -16.69 16.55
N VAL A 120 -21.85 -15.96 15.64
CA VAL A 120 -21.46 -16.44 14.30
C VAL A 120 -19.95 -16.30 14.17
N THR A 121 -19.31 -17.33 13.63
CA THR A 121 -17.89 -17.26 13.27
C THR A 121 -17.78 -16.64 11.89
N GLU A 122 -17.05 -15.53 11.79
CA GLU A 122 -16.80 -14.81 10.55
C GLU A 122 -15.29 -14.62 10.38
N PHE A 123 -14.78 -14.89 9.18
CA PHE A 123 -13.38 -14.60 8.87
C PHE A 123 -13.21 -13.09 8.76
N ARG A 124 -12.29 -12.53 9.55
CA ARG A 124 -11.90 -11.12 9.43
C ARG A 124 -10.56 -11.03 8.74
N ASP A 125 -10.58 -10.39 7.58
CA ASP A 125 -9.40 -10.14 6.76
C ASP A 125 -8.32 -9.38 7.54
N GLY A 126 -7.07 -9.82 7.36
CA GLY A 126 -5.91 -9.06 7.79
C GLY A 126 -5.61 -7.91 6.83
N ILE A 127 -4.54 -7.15 7.11
CA ILE A 127 -4.23 -5.96 6.31
C ILE A 127 -3.87 -6.29 4.86
N LEU A 128 -3.27 -7.47 4.58
CA LEU A 128 -2.90 -7.86 3.22
C LEU A 128 -4.12 -8.09 2.31
N PRO A 129 -5.05 -9.03 2.60
CA PRO A 129 -6.22 -9.24 1.75
C PRO A 129 -7.06 -7.98 1.61
N TRP A 130 -7.24 -7.24 2.70
CA TRP A 130 -7.99 -5.99 2.67
C TRP A 130 -7.35 -4.94 1.76
N ALA A 131 -6.05 -4.69 1.88
CA ALA A 131 -5.36 -3.71 1.02
C ALA A 131 -5.39 -4.09 -0.47
N LEU A 132 -5.28 -5.40 -0.76
CA LEU A 132 -5.35 -5.92 -2.13
C LEU A 132 -6.74 -5.73 -2.78
N GLN A 133 -7.81 -5.91 -2.01
CA GLN A 133 -9.19 -5.74 -2.51
C GLN A 133 -9.56 -4.25 -2.71
N ASN A 134 -8.90 -3.33 -2.00
CA ASN A 134 -9.23 -1.90 -1.98
C ASN A 134 -8.23 -1.02 -2.76
N ASN A 135 -7.31 -1.60 -3.56
CA ASN A 135 -6.28 -0.88 -4.32
C ASN A 135 -5.42 0.07 -3.48
N ILE A 136 -5.07 -0.34 -2.26
CA ILE A 136 -4.30 0.48 -1.33
C ILE A 136 -2.80 0.28 -1.54
N ALA A 137 -2.05 1.39 -1.53
CA ALA A 137 -0.59 1.34 -1.46
C ALA A 137 -0.17 0.87 -0.06
N LEU A 138 0.36 -0.35 0.03
CA LEU A 138 0.79 -0.93 1.30
C LEU A 138 2.31 -0.74 1.49
N CYS A 139 2.68 0.01 2.51
CA CYS A 139 4.08 0.27 2.88
C CYS A 139 4.47 -0.57 4.10
N PHE A 140 5.43 -1.48 3.94
CA PHE A 140 6.06 -2.17 5.06
C PHE A 140 7.25 -1.36 5.55
N ASP A 141 7.12 -0.72 6.70
CA ASP A 141 8.17 0.07 7.35
C ASP A 141 9.04 -0.82 8.25
N GLU A 142 10.30 -0.45 8.44
CA GLU A 142 11.29 -1.22 9.24
C GLU A 142 11.38 -2.70 8.79
N TYR A 143 11.46 -2.92 7.47
CA TYR A 143 11.44 -4.25 6.85
C TYR A 143 12.48 -5.24 7.42
N ASP A 144 13.63 -4.74 7.85
CA ASP A 144 14.70 -5.50 8.48
C ASP A 144 14.41 -5.93 9.92
N ALA A 145 13.45 -5.31 10.61
CA ALA A 145 12.99 -5.69 11.94
C ALA A 145 11.90 -6.78 11.91
N GLY A 146 11.40 -7.13 10.72
CA GLY A 146 10.32 -8.11 10.57
C GLY A 146 10.71 -9.53 11.00
N ARG A 147 9.83 -10.16 11.77
CA ARG A 147 10.03 -11.54 12.24
C ARG A 147 9.96 -12.56 11.09
N PRO A 148 10.77 -13.63 11.09
CA PRO A 148 10.82 -14.59 9.97
C PRO A 148 9.46 -15.15 9.52
N ASP A 149 8.56 -15.44 10.47
CA ASP A 149 7.23 -15.97 10.18
C ASP A 149 6.29 -14.96 9.48
N VAL A 150 6.48 -13.66 9.77
CA VAL A 150 5.79 -12.54 9.13
C VAL A 150 6.38 -12.28 7.74
N MET A 151 7.72 -12.28 7.63
CA MET A 151 8.42 -12.05 6.36
C MET A 151 8.07 -13.11 5.31
N PHE A 152 7.89 -14.36 5.73
CA PHE A 152 7.46 -15.43 4.82
C PHE A 152 6.09 -15.18 4.19
N VAL A 153 5.17 -14.52 4.92
CA VAL A 153 3.86 -14.13 4.38
C VAL A 153 4.04 -13.02 3.34
N ILE A 154 4.82 -11.98 3.69
CA ILE A 154 5.07 -10.85 2.80
C ILE A 154 5.73 -11.32 1.50
N GLN A 155 6.76 -12.17 1.61
CA GLN A 155 7.45 -12.74 0.45
C GLN A 155 6.49 -13.43 -0.51
N ARG A 156 5.55 -14.24 -0.01
CA ARG A 156 4.55 -14.92 -0.86
C ARG A 156 3.69 -13.93 -1.65
N VAL A 157 3.26 -12.84 -1.02
CA VAL A 157 2.48 -11.79 -1.70
C VAL A 157 3.30 -11.03 -2.74
N LEU A 158 4.59 -10.82 -2.48
CA LEU A 158 5.49 -10.18 -3.43
C LEU A 158 5.76 -11.07 -4.67
N GLU A 159 5.91 -12.38 -4.49
CA GLU A 159 6.15 -13.35 -5.56
C GLU A 159 4.93 -13.62 -6.44
N SER A 160 3.74 -13.67 -5.84
CA SER A 160 2.48 -14.01 -6.53
C SER A 160 1.84 -12.83 -7.29
N SER A 161 2.59 -11.76 -7.53
CA SER A 161 2.08 -10.49 -8.08
C SER A 161 0.92 -9.90 -7.26
N GLY A 162 0.94 -10.07 -5.93
CA GLY A 162 -0.11 -9.58 -5.03
C GLY A 162 -1.31 -10.53 -4.89
N ARG A 163 -1.14 -11.85 -5.05
CA ARG A 163 -2.22 -12.83 -4.84
C ARG A 163 -2.01 -13.65 -3.57
N LEU A 164 -3.07 -13.85 -2.81
CA LEU A 164 -3.07 -14.78 -1.68
C LEU A 164 -3.57 -16.14 -2.18
N THR A 165 -2.65 -16.99 -2.65
CA THR A 165 -2.92 -18.40 -2.99
C THR A 165 -2.17 -19.33 -2.07
#